data_AF-A0A815U197-F1
#
_entry.id   AF-A0A815U197-F1
#
_cell.length_a   1.000
_cell.length_b   1.000
_cell.length_c   1.000
_cell.angle_alpha   90.00
_cell.angle_beta   90.00
_cell.angle_gamma   90.00
#
_symmetry.space_group_name_H-M   'P 1'
#
loop_
_entity.id
_entity.type
_entity.pdbx_description
1 polymer ?
#
loop_
_entity_poly.entity_id
_entity_poly.type
_entity_poly.pdbx_seq_one_letter_code
_entity_poly.pdbx_strand_id
1 'polypeptide(L)'
;MSKNRSFKLEPINKEKSPADIFNELNIRYRVCFKFARKSEEEQDICICNNSLTSHKDKSDSKSKDAVWTMEQNTKEKIEPAHGILPNGALFLRLALDTSVAKVGKLLFDVWKIPQPRLIMSIIGGAKYFTLSDRLETNFINGIIEVALKSDAWLITNGYNVGIVQLVGQAINKVKLTKLDQHITAIGVCKWGSIKDVETITESEKGNNQKQTDKRNKESDDSTEKKRESGQRDLEMNHSHYLMLDDGRFRFYDIKDYRTQLCVHLAKLQHETDFPLPVVTIVVEGGRDTITNIYYDLRENIPVVIIDGSGRVADFFKRWLLYTKEFDEASKYPQYPYEIGEIDKITPVTTFSPTSNNPCSSRISTHTYSELQLDASRNTLKGLFEKYDERLRKDLDLLISHNDESSKRKKTGPTSNNNNSKGAKSNHLDATLRQVMYCLQPAVRSGIAVFNLNSGDNLSETIFRTVCKSRQKYFERKESEQNDAIEILHRKSKPSQTPHVKQHHTDSRQNVNRRDQNAQRS
;
A
#
# COMPACT_ATOMS: atom_id res chain seq x y z
N MET A 1 -51.63 -37.47 35.20
CA MET A 1 -50.45 -37.33 34.30
C MET A 1 -50.33 -35.88 33.86
N SER A 2 -49.42 -35.11 34.46
CA SER A 2 -48.95 -33.85 33.89
C SER A 2 -47.46 -33.78 34.17
N LYS A 3 -46.65 -34.05 33.13
CA LYS A 3 -45.20 -33.99 33.20
C LYS A 3 -44.80 -32.52 33.09
N ASN A 4 -44.27 -31.97 34.18
CA ASN A 4 -43.49 -30.73 34.15
C ASN A 4 -42.33 -30.89 33.17
N ARG A 5 -42.42 -30.25 32.00
CA ARG A 5 -41.27 -30.03 31.12
C ARG A 5 -40.42 -28.93 31.76
N SER A 6 -39.29 -29.30 32.36
CA SER A 6 -38.26 -28.32 32.66
C SER A 6 -37.71 -27.81 31.32
N PHE A 7 -37.85 -26.51 31.08
CA PHE A 7 -37.09 -25.84 30.04
C PHE A 7 -35.62 -25.87 30.47
N LYS A 8 -34.84 -26.78 29.89
CA LYS A 8 -33.38 -26.66 29.88
C LYS A 8 -33.06 -25.42 29.04
N LEU A 9 -32.66 -24.34 29.70
CA LEU A 9 -31.88 -23.29 29.07
C LEU A 9 -30.69 -23.95 28.39
N GLU A 10 -30.57 -23.79 27.08
CA GLU A 10 -29.34 -24.15 26.37
C GLU A 10 -28.17 -23.38 27.00
N PRO A 11 -27.01 -24.03 27.22
CA PRO A 11 -25.88 -23.34 27.81
C PRO A 11 -25.44 -22.21 26.87
N ILE A 12 -25.39 -21.00 27.44
CA ILE A 12 -24.77 -19.80 26.87
C ILE A 12 -23.44 -20.23 26.22
N ASN A 13 -23.28 -19.89 24.93
CA ASN A 13 -22.08 -20.16 24.13
C ASN A 13 -20.82 -19.93 24.99
N LYS A 14 -20.08 -20.99 25.32
CA LYS A 14 -18.77 -20.82 25.97
C LYS A 14 -17.89 -20.02 25.02
N GLU A 15 -17.41 -18.86 25.46
CA GLU A 15 -16.42 -18.10 24.72
C GLU A 15 -15.21 -19.00 24.42
N LYS A 16 -14.80 -19.05 23.15
CA LYS A 16 -13.69 -19.90 22.72
C LYS A 16 -12.39 -19.39 23.34
N SER A 17 -11.49 -20.31 23.71
CA SER A 17 -10.17 -19.90 24.20
C SER A 17 -9.35 -19.28 23.06
N PRO A 18 -8.37 -18.39 23.35
CA PRO A 18 -7.46 -17.86 22.34
C PRO A 18 -6.74 -18.95 21.53
N ALA A 19 -6.43 -20.09 22.14
CA ALA A 19 -5.79 -21.22 21.48
C ALA A 19 -6.74 -21.91 20.48
N ASP A 20 -8.02 -22.07 20.84
CA ASP A 20 -9.03 -22.64 19.94
C ASP A 20 -9.24 -21.73 18.73
N ILE A 21 -9.34 -20.41 18.97
CA ILE A 21 -9.47 -19.41 17.90
C ILE A 21 -8.24 -19.46 16.99
N PHE A 22 -7.02 -19.50 17.55
CA PHE A 22 -5.79 -19.60 16.78
C PHE A 22 -5.78 -20.83 15.86
N ASN A 23 -6.19 -21.99 16.37
CA ASN A 23 -6.28 -23.23 15.60
C ASN A 23 -7.33 -23.11 14.47
N GLU A 24 -8.48 -22.49 14.74
CA GLU A 24 -9.53 -22.27 13.74
C GLU A 24 -9.12 -21.32 12.62
N LEU A 25 -8.24 -20.35 12.90
CA LEU A 25 -7.72 -19.46 11.86
C LEU A 25 -6.92 -20.23 10.80
N ASN A 26 -6.35 -21.40 11.13
CA ASN A 26 -5.59 -22.26 10.21
C ASN A 26 -4.59 -21.43 9.38
N ILE A 27 -3.77 -20.65 10.08
CA ILE A 27 -2.75 -19.80 9.46
C ILE A 27 -1.58 -20.71 9.06
N ARG A 28 -1.12 -20.54 7.83
CA ARG A 28 -0.04 -21.32 7.22
C ARG A 28 1.10 -20.40 6.85
N TYR A 29 2.25 -20.97 6.53
CA TYR A 29 3.38 -20.27 5.92
C TYR A 29 3.91 -21.06 4.72
N ARG A 30 4.70 -20.42 3.87
CA ARG A 30 5.20 -21.03 2.63
C ARG A 30 6.70 -21.33 2.71
N VAL A 31 7.11 -22.42 2.10
CA VAL A 31 8.53 -22.72 1.87
C VAL A 31 8.76 -23.06 0.41
N CYS A 32 9.84 -22.55 -0.18
CA CYS A 32 10.22 -22.95 -1.53
C CYS A 32 10.60 -24.44 -1.52
N PHE A 33 9.89 -25.24 -2.31
CA PHE A 33 10.00 -26.69 -2.36
C PHE A 33 10.55 -27.16 -3.70
N LYS A 34 10.15 -26.53 -4.81
CA LYS A 34 10.59 -26.83 -6.18
C LYS A 34 11.63 -25.82 -6.63
N PHE A 35 12.81 -26.32 -6.99
CA PHE A 35 13.91 -25.50 -7.49
C PHE A 35 13.54 -24.86 -8.84
N ALA A 36 13.81 -23.57 -9.01
CA ALA A 36 13.79 -22.90 -10.30
C ALA A 36 15.10 -22.10 -10.44
N ARG A 37 15.91 -22.44 -11.44
CA ARG A 37 17.25 -21.88 -11.59
C ARG A 37 17.21 -20.36 -11.80
N LYS A 38 18.05 -19.62 -11.09
CA LYS A 38 18.10 -18.15 -11.13
C LYS A 38 18.73 -17.60 -12.42
N SER A 39 19.87 -18.14 -12.83
CA SER A 39 20.57 -17.74 -14.05
C SER A 39 21.50 -18.85 -14.55
N GLU A 40 22.08 -18.69 -15.75
CA GLU A 40 23.09 -19.63 -16.27
C GLU A 40 24.42 -19.54 -15.50
N GLU A 41 24.73 -18.37 -14.92
CA GLU A 41 25.94 -18.13 -14.11
C GLU A 41 25.77 -18.70 -12.69
N GLU A 42 24.58 -18.61 -12.10
CA GLU A 42 24.26 -19.11 -10.75
C GLU A 42 23.50 -20.45 -10.80
N GLN A 43 24.15 -21.50 -11.32
CA GLN A 43 23.48 -22.78 -11.65
C GLN A 43 22.85 -23.50 -10.44
N ASP A 44 23.46 -23.37 -9.27
CA ASP A 44 23.00 -24.00 -8.02
C ASP A 44 22.16 -23.07 -7.14
N ILE A 45 21.76 -21.90 -7.65
CA ILE A 45 20.94 -20.92 -6.91
C ILE A 45 19.54 -20.88 -7.53
N CYS A 46 18.55 -21.01 -6.66
CA CYS A 46 17.14 -20.87 -7.03
C CYS A 46 16.77 -19.38 -7.12
N ILE A 47 15.74 -19.03 -7.89
CA ILE A 47 15.14 -17.68 -7.92
C ILE A 47 14.70 -17.23 -6.53
N CYS A 48 14.36 -18.16 -5.63
CA CYS A 48 14.07 -17.87 -4.23
C CYS A 48 15.32 -17.50 -3.40
N ASN A 49 16.51 -17.42 -4.01
CA ASN A 49 17.82 -17.14 -3.40
C ASN A 49 18.35 -18.20 -2.42
N ASN A 50 17.74 -19.38 -2.36
CA ASN A 50 18.31 -20.55 -1.67
C ASN A 50 19.07 -21.47 -2.62
N SER A 51 19.97 -22.28 -2.08
CA SER A 51 20.73 -23.26 -2.87
C SER A 51 19.85 -24.40 -3.37
N LEU A 52 20.31 -25.08 -4.42
CA LEU A 52 19.69 -26.29 -4.96
C LEU A 52 19.47 -27.37 -3.88
N THR A 53 20.39 -27.47 -2.92
CA THR A 53 20.32 -28.42 -1.81
C THR A 53 19.18 -28.15 -0.83
N SER A 54 18.69 -26.91 -0.75
CA SER A 54 17.55 -26.53 0.11
C SER A 54 16.20 -27.02 -0.41
N HIS A 55 16.14 -27.55 -1.64
CA HIS A 55 14.90 -27.93 -2.33
C HIS A 55 14.73 -29.45 -2.37
N LYS A 56 13.51 -29.91 -2.12
CA LYS A 56 13.16 -31.34 -2.19
C LYS A 56 12.92 -31.78 -3.63
N ASP A 57 12.26 -30.95 -4.43
CA ASP A 57 12.06 -31.20 -5.86
C ASP A 57 13.07 -30.41 -6.69
N LYS A 58 13.86 -31.16 -7.46
CA LYS A 58 14.96 -30.67 -8.30
C LYS A 58 14.72 -30.96 -9.79
N SER A 59 13.49 -31.30 -10.17
CA SER A 59 13.08 -31.63 -11.54
C SER A 59 13.50 -30.56 -12.56
N ASP A 60 13.30 -29.28 -12.21
CA ASP A 60 13.60 -28.15 -13.10
C ASP A 60 15.06 -27.67 -13.03
N SER A 61 15.97 -28.40 -12.35
CA SER A 61 17.39 -28.02 -12.24
C SER A 61 18.11 -27.86 -13.58
N LYS A 62 17.61 -28.54 -14.63
CA LYS A 62 18.15 -28.47 -15.99
C LYS A 62 17.35 -27.54 -16.93
N SER A 63 16.18 -27.07 -16.50
CA SER A 63 15.31 -26.24 -17.35
C SER A 63 15.87 -24.82 -17.49
N LYS A 64 15.96 -24.33 -18.73
CA LYS A 64 16.38 -22.96 -19.05
C LYS A 64 15.26 -21.93 -18.87
N ASP A 65 14.01 -22.37 -18.93
CA ASP A 65 12.82 -21.50 -18.97
C ASP A 65 11.97 -21.57 -17.69
N ALA A 66 12.54 -22.02 -16.57
CA ALA A 66 11.80 -22.16 -15.32
C ALA A 66 11.39 -20.78 -14.78
N VAL A 67 10.10 -20.45 -14.86
CA VAL A 67 9.51 -19.27 -14.22
C VAL A 67 9.18 -19.62 -12.77
N TRP A 68 9.73 -18.88 -11.81
CA TRP A 68 9.37 -19.05 -10.41
C TRP A 68 8.07 -18.31 -10.10
N THR A 69 7.09 -19.01 -9.55
CA THR A 69 5.89 -18.41 -8.95
C THR A 69 5.69 -18.95 -7.54
N MET A 70 5.00 -18.17 -6.70
CA MET A 70 4.75 -18.59 -5.32
C MET A 70 3.90 -19.87 -5.31
N GLU A 71 2.95 -19.98 -6.23
CA GLU A 71 1.97 -21.07 -6.32
C GLU A 71 2.60 -22.38 -6.79
N GLN A 72 3.54 -22.32 -7.74
CA GLN A 72 4.15 -23.51 -8.34
C GLN A 72 5.39 -23.98 -7.58
N ASN A 73 6.16 -23.04 -7.01
CA ASN A 73 7.46 -23.36 -6.44
C ASN A 73 7.45 -23.53 -4.93
N THR A 74 6.39 -23.10 -4.25
CA THR A 74 6.29 -23.21 -2.79
C THR A 74 5.25 -24.22 -2.35
N LYS A 75 5.35 -24.65 -1.08
CA LYS A 75 4.32 -25.44 -0.41
C LYS A 75 3.97 -24.80 0.92
N GLU A 76 2.69 -24.83 1.26
CA GLU A 76 2.21 -24.41 2.55
C GLU A 76 2.55 -25.43 3.64
N LYS A 77 2.82 -24.92 4.84
CA LYS A 77 3.03 -25.69 6.06
C LYS A 77 2.06 -25.23 7.14
N ILE A 78 1.57 -26.20 7.92
CA ILE A 78 0.43 -26.05 8.84
C ILE A 78 0.86 -25.65 10.26
N GLU A 79 2.12 -25.83 10.64
CA GLU A 79 2.64 -25.47 11.97
C GLU A 79 3.32 -24.08 11.90
N PRO A 80 2.56 -22.96 11.92
CA PRO A 80 3.16 -21.63 11.84
C PRO A 80 4.12 -21.42 13.01
N ALA A 81 5.33 -20.96 12.69
CA ALA A 81 6.25 -20.47 13.71
C ALA A 81 5.60 -19.25 14.39
N HIS A 82 5.34 -19.33 15.68
CA HIS A 82 4.78 -18.25 16.49
C HIS A 82 5.28 -18.39 17.93
N GLY A 83 5.34 -17.28 18.65
CA GLY A 83 5.78 -17.29 20.04
C GLY A 83 6.17 -15.92 20.54
N ILE A 84 7.07 -15.91 21.52
CA ILE A 84 7.60 -14.70 22.16
C ILE A 84 9.10 -14.61 21.85
N LEU A 85 9.53 -13.51 21.26
CA LEU A 85 10.94 -13.20 21.01
C LEU A 85 11.67 -12.85 22.32
N PRO A 86 13.02 -12.89 22.37
CA PRO A 86 13.78 -12.61 23.59
C PRO A 86 13.52 -11.23 24.22
N ASN A 87 13.05 -10.25 23.44
CA ASN A 87 12.66 -8.92 23.91
C ASN A 87 11.22 -8.86 24.45
N GLY A 88 10.52 -9.99 24.54
CA GLY A 88 9.13 -10.08 24.98
C GLY A 88 8.09 -9.84 23.89
N ALA A 89 8.49 -9.58 22.64
CA ALA A 89 7.56 -9.30 21.55
C ALA A 89 6.88 -10.58 21.04
N LEU A 90 5.56 -10.53 20.81
CA LEU A 90 4.84 -11.62 20.16
C LEU A 90 5.18 -11.64 18.67
N PHE A 91 5.37 -12.82 18.08
CA PHE A 91 5.55 -12.95 16.64
C PHE A 91 4.70 -14.06 16.05
N LEU A 92 4.40 -13.90 14.77
CA LEU A 92 3.78 -14.92 13.93
C LEU A 92 4.44 -14.92 12.55
N ARG A 93 4.87 -16.09 12.10
CA ARG A 93 5.21 -16.39 10.71
C ARG A 93 3.98 -16.86 9.98
N LEU A 94 3.68 -16.21 8.86
CA LEU A 94 2.48 -16.45 8.06
C LEU A 94 2.78 -16.30 6.58
N ALA A 95 1.99 -16.95 5.72
CA ALA A 95 2.13 -16.85 4.28
C ALA A 95 1.81 -15.42 3.82
N LEU A 96 2.54 -14.90 2.84
CA LEU A 96 2.33 -13.55 2.30
C LEU A 96 0.90 -13.35 1.75
N ASP A 97 0.23 -14.42 1.31
CA ASP A 97 -1.13 -14.42 0.80
C ASP A 97 -2.19 -14.77 1.86
N THR A 98 -1.81 -14.82 3.14
CA THR A 98 -2.78 -14.99 4.24
C THR A 98 -3.77 -13.83 4.24
N SER A 99 -5.07 -14.11 4.33
CA SER A 99 -6.08 -13.06 4.41
C SER A 99 -5.84 -12.14 5.62
N VAL A 100 -5.81 -10.83 5.39
CA VAL A 100 -5.70 -9.80 6.44
C VAL A 100 -6.86 -9.88 7.45
N ALA A 101 -8.00 -10.48 7.09
CA ALA A 101 -9.10 -10.73 8.01
C ALA A 101 -8.77 -11.76 9.09
N LYS A 102 -7.99 -12.79 8.74
CA LYS A 102 -7.48 -13.75 9.74
C LYS A 102 -6.48 -13.07 10.66
N VAL A 103 -5.64 -12.18 10.13
CA VAL A 103 -4.70 -11.39 10.93
C VAL A 103 -5.45 -10.44 11.87
N GLY A 104 -6.49 -9.75 11.41
CA GLY A 104 -7.33 -8.91 12.28
C GLY A 104 -7.86 -9.69 13.48
N LYS A 105 -8.48 -10.86 13.24
CA LYS A 105 -8.95 -11.76 14.30
C LYS A 105 -7.81 -12.21 15.23
N LEU A 106 -6.65 -12.55 14.69
CA LEU A 106 -5.49 -12.88 15.52
C LEU A 106 -5.13 -11.73 16.48
N LEU A 107 -4.99 -10.50 15.97
CA LEU A 107 -4.55 -9.35 16.75
C LEU A 107 -5.50 -9.06 17.92
N PHE A 108 -6.82 -9.12 17.70
CA PHE A 108 -7.81 -8.79 18.73
C PHE A 108 -8.29 -9.98 19.55
N ASP A 109 -8.52 -11.13 18.92
CA ASP A 109 -9.16 -12.27 19.58
C ASP A 109 -8.14 -13.22 20.21
N VAL A 110 -6.94 -13.33 19.65
CA VAL A 110 -5.87 -14.22 20.14
C VAL A 110 -4.84 -13.46 20.95
N TRP A 111 -4.22 -12.42 20.39
CA TRP A 111 -3.21 -11.61 21.06
C TRP A 111 -3.81 -10.58 22.03
N LYS A 112 -5.14 -10.38 21.99
CA LYS A 112 -5.86 -9.45 22.88
C LYS A 112 -5.27 -8.05 22.90
N ILE A 113 -4.75 -7.58 21.77
CA ILE A 113 -4.21 -6.22 21.68
C ILE A 113 -5.37 -5.22 21.80
N PRO A 114 -5.29 -4.21 22.68
CA PRO A 114 -6.31 -3.17 22.78
C PRO A 114 -6.51 -2.43 21.45
N GLN A 115 -7.77 -2.15 21.11
CA GLN A 115 -8.12 -1.47 19.87
C GLN A 115 -7.54 -0.03 19.85
N PRO A 116 -6.83 0.36 18.78
CA PRO A 116 -6.26 1.70 18.68
C PRO A 116 -7.35 2.72 18.33
N ARG A 117 -7.07 4.00 18.58
CA ARG A 117 -7.89 5.11 18.08
C ARG A 117 -7.29 5.79 16.85
N LEU A 118 -6.04 5.43 16.49
CA LEU A 118 -5.33 5.85 15.29
C LEU A 118 -4.31 4.78 14.87
N ILE A 119 -4.14 4.56 13.57
CA ILE A 119 -2.99 3.81 13.04
C ILE A 119 -2.03 4.80 12.35
N MET A 120 -0.78 4.82 12.79
CA MET A 120 0.31 5.52 12.11
C MET A 120 1.20 4.50 11.40
N SER A 121 1.12 4.45 10.07
CA SER A 121 2.06 3.65 9.29
C SER A 121 3.30 4.48 8.94
N ILE A 122 4.45 4.09 9.47
CA ILE A 122 5.70 4.83 9.27
C ILE A 122 6.53 4.10 8.23
N ILE A 123 6.70 4.73 7.08
CA ILE A 123 7.49 4.21 5.95
C ILE A 123 8.63 5.16 5.63
N GLY A 124 9.71 4.64 5.06
CA GLY A 124 10.87 5.49 4.79
C GLY A 124 12.13 4.73 4.44
N GLY A 125 13.27 5.33 4.75
CA GLY A 125 14.58 4.76 4.49
C GLY A 125 14.79 3.38 5.10
N ALA A 126 15.01 2.39 4.25
CA ALA A 126 15.41 1.02 4.62
C ALA A 126 16.94 0.81 4.60
N LYS A 127 17.71 1.89 4.46
CA LYS A 127 19.16 1.97 4.59
C LYS A 127 19.50 2.98 5.70
N TYR A 128 20.73 2.95 6.19
CA TYR A 128 21.21 3.99 7.11
C TYR A 128 21.16 5.36 6.44
N PHE A 129 20.60 6.33 7.15
CA PHE A 129 20.62 7.75 6.79
C PHE A 129 20.65 8.55 8.09
N THR A 130 20.99 9.83 7.97
CA THR A 130 21.07 10.76 9.09
C THR A 130 20.11 11.91 8.82
N LEU A 131 19.25 12.21 9.79
CA LEU A 131 18.52 13.47 9.82
C LEU A 131 19.37 14.54 10.50
N SER A 132 19.04 15.81 10.33
CA SER A 132 19.58 16.83 11.23
C SER A 132 19.06 16.60 12.64
N ASP A 133 19.87 16.83 13.67
CA ASP A 133 19.52 16.62 15.09
C ASP A 133 18.19 17.28 15.48
N ARG A 134 17.93 18.50 14.96
CA ARG A 134 16.69 19.24 15.20
C ARG A 134 15.48 18.50 14.62
N LEU A 135 15.59 17.99 13.40
CA LEU A 135 14.52 17.24 12.72
C LEU A 135 14.30 15.88 13.37
N GLU A 136 15.37 15.16 13.73
CA GLU A 136 15.28 13.89 14.44
C GLU A 136 14.56 14.04 15.78
N THR A 137 14.96 15.03 16.58
CA THR A 137 14.34 15.31 17.87
C THR A 137 12.86 15.67 17.73
N ASN A 138 12.52 16.53 16.76
CA ASN A 138 11.12 16.89 16.50
C ASN A 138 10.30 15.70 16.00
N PHE A 139 10.88 14.86 15.14
CA PHE A 139 10.24 13.65 14.66
C PHE A 139 9.93 12.70 15.82
N ILE A 140 10.94 12.35 16.63
CA ILE A 140 10.77 11.45 17.78
C ILE A 140 9.72 11.99 18.75
N ASN A 141 9.81 13.26 19.13
CA ASN A 141 8.85 13.86 20.07
C ASN A 141 7.43 13.93 19.48
N GLY A 142 7.29 14.27 18.20
CA GLY A 142 5.99 14.33 17.53
C GLY A 142 5.32 12.95 17.44
N ILE A 143 6.07 11.90 17.12
CA ILE A 143 5.54 10.52 17.11
C ILE A 143 5.10 10.09 18.51
N ILE A 144 5.92 10.33 19.54
CA ILE A 144 5.56 10.04 20.94
C ILE A 144 4.28 10.77 21.32
N GLU A 145 4.19 12.06 20.99
CA GLU A 145 3.03 12.88 21.33
C GLU A 145 1.74 12.33 20.70
N VAL A 146 1.75 12.03 19.40
CA VAL A 146 0.56 11.50 18.72
C VAL A 146 0.21 10.10 19.25
N ALA A 147 1.21 9.22 19.39
CA ALA A 147 0.99 7.86 19.85
C ALA A 147 0.31 7.81 21.21
N LEU A 148 0.78 8.64 22.16
CA LEU A 148 0.24 8.67 23.52
C LEU A 148 -1.09 9.43 23.63
N LYS A 149 -1.32 10.48 22.82
CA LYS A 149 -2.58 11.24 22.86
C LYS A 149 -3.76 10.49 22.23
N SER A 150 -3.49 9.51 21.38
CA SER A 150 -4.52 8.82 20.58
C SER A 150 -4.46 7.30 20.64
N ASP A 151 -3.73 6.75 21.62
CA ASP A 151 -3.52 5.30 21.77
C ASP A 151 -3.18 4.63 20.42
N ALA A 152 -2.27 5.28 19.68
CA ALA A 152 -2.04 4.93 18.29
C ALA A 152 -1.19 3.67 18.18
N TRP A 153 -1.51 2.81 17.21
CA TRP A 153 -0.60 1.76 16.78
C TRP A 153 0.41 2.30 15.78
N LEU A 154 1.68 1.93 15.96
CA LEU A 154 2.74 2.17 14.98
C LEU A 154 2.90 0.94 14.11
N ILE A 155 2.78 1.09 12.78
CA ILE A 155 3.03 0.00 11.82
C ILE A 155 4.26 0.34 11.00
N THR A 156 5.29 -0.50 11.07
CA THR A 156 6.57 -0.33 10.35
C THR A 156 6.97 -1.62 9.63
N ASN A 157 8.13 -1.63 8.97
CA ASN A 157 8.71 -2.86 8.41
C ASN A 157 9.48 -3.71 9.44
N GLY A 158 9.57 -3.27 10.70
CA GLY A 158 10.15 -4.04 11.81
C GLY A 158 11.67 -4.27 11.80
N TYR A 159 12.39 -3.86 10.74
CA TYR A 159 13.83 -4.07 10.66
C TYR A 159 14.60 -2.96 11.40
N ASN A 160 15.67 -3.32 12.11
CA ASN A 160 16.53 -2.38 12.84
C ASN A 160 17.46 -1.58 11.90
N VAL A 161 16.89 -0.81 10.98
CA VAL A 161 17.62 0.03 10.03
C VAL A 161 16.82 1.27 9.65
N GLY A 162 17.52 2.38 9.43
CA GLY A 162 16.94 3.62 8.95
C GLY A 162 15.85 4.15 9.87
N ILE A 163 14.67 4.47 9.30
CA ILE A 163 13.61 5.19 10.04
C ILE A 163 13.08 4.39 11.24
N VAL A 164 13.09 3.06 11.13
CA VAL A 164 12.56 2.19 12.18
C VAL A 164 13.44 2.22 13.43
N GLN A 165 14.73 2.56 13.31
CA GLN A 165 15.59 2.78 14.48
C GLN A 165 15.15 4.01 15.27
N LEU A 166 14.77 5.10 14.60
CA LEU A 166 14.25 6.31 15.25
C LEU A 166 12.89 6.04 15.91
N VAL A 167 12.04 5.22 15.28
CA VAL A 167 10.80 4.73 15.91
C VAL A 167 11.11 3.91 17.16
N GLY A 168 12.10 3.01 17.09
CA GLY A 168 12.58 2.25 18.25
C GLY A 168 13.07 3.13 19.40
N GLN A 169 13.85 4.17 19.08
CA GLN A 169 14.29 5.18 20.05
C GLN A 169 13.10 5.93 20.68
N ALA A 170 12.10 6.30 19.89
CA ALA A 170 10.89 6.95 20.38
C ALA A 170 10.14 6.07 21.40
N ILE A 171 9.96 4.79 21.08
CA ILE A 171 9.33 3.81 21.97
C ILE A 171 10.17 3.62 23.24
N ASN A 172 11.49 3.47 23.10
CA ASN A 172 12.40 3.30 24.23
C ASN A 172 12.39 4.53 25.17
N LYS A 173 12.34 5.74 24.61
CA LYS A 173 12.22 6.98 25.39
C LYS A 173 10.96 6.97 26.25
N VAL A 174 9.83 6.49 25.74
CA VAL A 174 8.61 6.33 26.55
C VAL A 174 8.79 5.27 27.64
N LYS A 175 9.32 4.09 27.29
CA LYS A 175 9.58 3.01 28.28
C LYS A 175 10.46 3.49 29.46
N LEU A 176 11.46 4.32 29.19
CA LEU A 176 12.39 4.83 30.20
C LEU A 176 11.83 6.00 31.02
N THR A 177 10.90 6.79 30.47
CA THR A 177 10.42 8.03 31.10
C THR A 177 8.99 7.96 31.63
N LYS A 178 8.20 6.97 31.20
CA LYS A 178 6.76 6.84 31.50
C LYS A 178 6.40 5.38 31.79
N LEU A 179 6.61 4.97 33.05
CA LEU A 179 6.49 3.56 33.48
C LEU A 179 5.13 2.92 33.19
N ASP A 180 4.04 3.69 33.22
CA ASP A 180 2.67 3.19 32.99
C ASP A 180 2.18 3.36 31.54
N GLN A 181 3.01 3.88 30.64
CA GLN A 181 2.63 4.12 29.25
C GLN A 181 3.43 3.22 28.31
N HIS A 182 2.73 2.60 27.37
CA HIS A 182 3.33 1.77 26.33
C HIS A 182 2.82 2.20 24.97
N ILE A 183 3.70 2.11 23.98
CA ILE A 183 3.33 2.32 22.57
C ILE A 183 3.29 0.94 21.92
N THR A 184 2.15 0.60 21.31
CA THR A 184 2.02 -0.62 20.51
C THR A 184 2.66 -0.40 19.15
N ALA A 185 3.68 -1.19 18.83
CA ALA A 185 4.37 -1.13 17.55
C ALA A 185 4.43 -2.52 16.92
N ILE A 186 3.91 -2.62 15.70
CA ILE A 186 3.77 -3.86 14.93
C ILE A 186 4.71 -3.78 13.72
N GLY A 187 5.72 -4.66 13.70
CA GLY A 187 6.61 -4.84 12.55
C GLY A 187 6.00 -5.81 11.54
N VAL A 188 5.69 -5.34 10.33
CA VAL A 188 5.22 -6.17 9.21
C VAL A 188 6.38 -6.39 8.25
N CYS A 189 6.98 -7.57 8.28
CA CYS A 189 8.28 -7.80 7.65
C CYS A 189 8.31 -9.13 6.88
N LYS A 190 9.28 -9.28 5.99
CA LYS A 190 9.55 -10.54 5.29
C LYS A 190 10.38 -11.49 6.15
N TRP A 191 9.87 -12.71 6.35
CA TRP A 191 10.56 -13.79 7.07
C TRP A 191 11.95 -14.06 6.50
N GLY A 192 12.06 -14.26 5.18
CA GLY A 192 13.33 -14.59 4.52
C GLY A 192 14.39 -13.47 4.53
N SER A 193 14.07 -12.29 5.04
CA SER A 193 15.01 -11.17 5.18
C SER A 193 15.40 -10.88 6.63
N ILE A 194 14.87 -11.65 7.58
CA ILE A 194 15.26 -11.57 8.99
C ILE A 194 16.58 -12.34 9.16
N LYS A 195 17.48 -11.81 9.99
CA LYS A 195 18.73 -12.47 10.36
C LYS A 195 18.50 -13.44 11.52
N ASP A 196 19.27 -14.53 11.55
CA ASP A 196 19.27 -15.54 12.61
C ASP A 196 17.89 -16.21 12.82
N VAL A 197 17.10 -16.37 11.74
CA VAL A 197 15.77 -17.00 11.77
C VAL A 197 15.76 -18.40 12.38
N GLU A 198 16.88 -19.12 12.27
CA GLU A 198 17.03 -20.44 12.89
C GLU A 198 16.88 -20.34 14.41
N THR A 199 17.38 -19.28 15.04
CA THR A 199 17.26 -19.07 16.49
C THR A 199 15.81 -18.83 16.93
N ILE A 200 15.04 -18.12 16.10
CA ILE A 200 13.60 -17.87 16.31
C ILE A 200 12.82 -19.20 16.23
N THR A 201 13.16 -20.07 15.28
CA THR A 201 12.52 -21.39 15.16
C THR A 201 12.99 -22.43 16.18
N GLU A 202 14.20 -22.28 16.74
CA GLU A 202 14.75 -23.17 17.76
C GLU A 202 14.15 -22.87 19.15
N SER A 203 13.82 -21.60 19.47
CA SER A 203 13.16 -21.22 20.73
C SER A 203 11.76 -21.82 20.90
N GLU A 204 11.07 -22.15 19.81
CA GLU A 204 9.74 -22.78 19.83
C GLU A 204 9.77 -24.24 20.30
N LYS A 205 10.92 -24.92 20.13
CA LYS A 205 11.04 -26.36 20.40
C LYS A 205 11.48 -26.70 21.83
N GLY A 206 11.52 -25.71 22.73
CA GLY A 206 11.93 -25.92 24.13
C GLY A 206 13.40 -26.30 24.33
N ASN A 207 14.23 -26.26 23.28
CA ASN A 207 15.65 -26.61 23.35
C ASN A 207 16.49 -25.42 23.86
N ASN A 208 16.24 -25.00 25.10
CA ASN A 208 17.00 -23.94 25.78
C ASN A 208 18.48 -24.33 26.02
N GLN A 209 18.83 -25.62 25.89
CA GLN A 209 20.18 -26.13 26.14
C GLN A 209 21.23 -25.70 25.09
N LYS A 210 20.83 -25.21 23.90
CA LYS A 210 21.77 -24.82 22.81
C LYS A 210 21.98 -23.31 22.65
N GLN A 211 21.29 -22.47 23.44
CA GLN A 211 21.45 -21.02 23.36
C GLN A 211 22.78 -20.53 23.96
N THR A 212 23.36 -21.27 24.91
CA THR A 212 24.63 -20.90 25.57
C THR A 212 25.86 -21.21 24.73
N ASP A 213 25.83 -22.24 23.88
CA ASP A 213 27.03 -22.68 23.15
C ASP A 213 27.26 -21.96 21.81
N LYS A 214 26.22 -21.35 21.22
CA LYS A 214 26.35 -20.54 19.99
C LYS A 214 26.74 -19.09 20.27
N ARG A 215 26.49 -18.54 21.47
CA ARG A 215 26.89 -17.16 21.83
C ARG A 215 28.40 -17.00 22.01
N ASN A 216 29.14 -18.11 22.18
CA ASN A 216 30.59 -18.13 22.37
C ASN A 216 31.40 -18.51 21.13
N LYS A 217 30.78 -18.63 19.94
CA LYS A 217 31.54 -18.75 18.69
C LYS A 217 31.57 -17.40 17.97
N GLU A 218 32.67 -16.71 18.24
CA GLU A 218 33.29 -15.67 17.40
C GLU A 218 32.51 -14.37 17.25
N SER A 219 32.78 -13.48 18.22
CA SER A 219 32.96 -12.04 18.00
C SER A 219 34.08 -11.80 16.98
N ASP A 220 33.83 -12.11 15.70
CA ASP A 220 34.68 -11.65 14.61
C ASP A 220 34.02 -10.39 14.03
N ASP A 221 34.49 -9.26 14.55
CA ASP A 221 34.10 -7.90 14.22
C ASP A 221 34.56 -7.53 12.81
N SER A 222 33.89 -8.09 11.81
CA SER A 222 33.88 -7.52 10.46
C SER A 222 32.44 -7.13 10.12
N THR A 223 32.04 -5.98 10.68
CA THR A 223 30.79 -5.26 10.34
C THR A 223 30.55 -5.11 8.83
N GLU A 224 31.55 -5.32 7.97
CA GLU A 224 31.41 -5.37 6.51
C GLU A 224 30.88 -6.69 5.93
N LYS A 225 31.30 -7.88 6.41
CA LYS A 225 30.77 -9.16 5.88
C LYS A 225 29.30 -9.37 6.25
N LYS A 226 28.86 -8.88 7.41
CA LYS A 226 27.44 -8.89 7.82
C LYS A 226 26.54 -8.00 6.95
N ARG A 227 27.09 -6.99 6.27
CA ARG A 227 26.33 -6.07 5.40
C ARG A 227 25.98 -6.70 4.04
N GLU A 228 26.68 -7.77 3.64
CA GLU A 228 26.55 -8.43 2.34
C GLU A 228 25.46 -9.52 2.29
N SER A 229 24.90 -9.92 3.44
CA SER A 229 23.94 -11.03 3.50
C SER A 229 22.53 -10.69 3.04
N GLY A 230 22.17 -9.41 2.83
CA GLY A 230 20.78 -9.04 2.48
C GLY A 230 19.75 -9.40 3.56
N GLN A 231 20.17 -9.72 4.78
CA GLN A 231 19.31 -9.93 5.94
C GLN A 231 19.45 -8.74 6.91
N ARG A 232 18.47 -8.58 7.80
CA ARG A 232 18.39 -7.49 8.77
C ARG A 232 17.97 -8.02 10.14
N ASP A 233 18.55 -7.44 11.18
CA ASP A 233 18.10 -7.67 12.54
C ASP A 233 16.73 -7.01 12.75
N LEU A 234 15.93 -7.54 13.68
CA LEU A 234 14.65 -6.95 14.09
C LEU A 234 14.88 -5.81 15.09
N GLU A 235 13.99 -4.81 15.09
CA GLU A 235 14.08 -3.70 16.03
C GLU A 235 13.56 -4.10 17.42
N MET A 236 14.42 -4.02 18.44
CA MET A 236 14.14 -4.63 19.74
C MET A 236 13.01 -3.96 20.54
N ASN A 237 12.58 -2.75 20.19
CA ASN A 237 11.58 -2.02 20.95
C ASN A 237 10.14 -2.25 20.46
N HIS A 238 9.94 -2.86 19.30
CA HIS A 238 8.61 -3.25 18.82
C HIS A 238 7.97 -4.32 19.71
N SER A 239 6.64 -4.26 19.85
CA SER A 239 5.90 -5.19 20.71
C SER A 239 5.36 -6.41 19.97
N HIS A 240 5.15 -6.32 18.66
CA HIS A 240 4.60 -7.41 17.86
C HIS A 240 5.25 -7.51 16.47
N TYR A 241 5.26 -8.72 15.90
CA TYR A 241 5.82 -9.00 14.59
C TYR A 241 4.93 -9.91 13.75
N LEU A 242 4.59 -9.45 12.55
CA LEU A 242 3.96 -10.24 11.49
C LEU A 242 5.01 -10.52 10.41
N MET A 243 5.50 -11.75 10.38
CA MET A 243 6.63 -12.19 9.53
C MET A 243 6.10 -12.94 8.30
N LEU A 244 5.86 -12.19 7.24
CA LEU A 244 5.29 -12.64 5.97
C LEU A 244 6.28 -13.51 5.19
N ASP A 245 5.82 -14.66 4.71
CA ASP A 245 6.65 -15.66 4.06
C ASP A 245 6.06 -16.08 2.71
N ASP A 246 6.86 -15.97 1.67
CA ASP A 246 6.57 -16.47 0.32
C ASP A 246 7.63 -17.47 -0.16
N GLY A 247 8.43 -18.00 0.76
CA GLY A 247 9.50 -18.93 0.46
C GLY A 247 10.74 -18.31 -0.19
N ARG A 248 10.77 -16.99 -0.43
CA ARG A 248 11.94 -16.28 -0.96
C ARG A 248 12.85 -15.76 0.16
N PHE A 249 14.15 -15.79 -0.08
CA PHE A 249 15.18 -15.38 0.87
C PHE A 249 15.87 -14.09 0.41
N ARG A 250 16.09 -13.14 1.33
CA ARG A 250 16.70 -11.81 1.06
C ARG A 250 15.89 -10.93 0.11
N PHE A 251 14.57 -11.10 0.12
CA PHE A 251 13.61 -10.22 -0.55
C PHE A 251 12.81 -9.45 0.50
N TYR A 252 12.56 -8.17 0.24
CA TYR A 252 11.89 -7.26 1.19
C TYR A 252 10.46 -6.89 0.78
N ASP A 253 10.04 -7.23 -0.45
CA ASP A 253 8.78 -6.80 -1.04
C ASP A 253 7.57 -7.54 -0.45
N ILE A 254 6.71 -6.82 0.27
CA ILE A 254 5.46 -7.38 0.82
C ILE A 254 4.23 -7.00 -0.02
N LYS A 255 4.45 -6.56 -1.26
CA LYS A 255 3.42 -6.00 -2.15
C LYS A 255 2.63 -4.90 -1.41
N ASP A 256 1.31 -4.96 -1.45
CA ASP A 256 0.36 -4.05 -0.80
C ASP A 256 -0.17 -4.59 0.55
N TYR A 257 0.39 -5.69 1.08
CA TYR A 257 -0.13 -6.37 2.28
C TYR A 257 -0.27 -5.45 3.49
N ARG A 258 0.72 -4.58 3.73
CA ARG A 258 0.67 -3.58 4.82
C ARG A 258 -0.53 -2.65 4.64
N THR A 259 -0.73 -2.13 3.43
CA THR A 259 -1.85 -1.25 3.11
C THR A 259 -3.18 -1.99 3.28
N GLN A 260 -3.30 -3.21 2.76
CA GLN A 260 -4.49 -4.05 2.93
C GLN A 260 -4.80 -4.33 4.41
N LEU A 261 -3.78 -4.57 5.22
CA LEU A 261 -3.93 -4.76 6.67
C LEU A 261 -4.47 -3.48 7.32
N CYS A 262 -3.87 -2.32 7.05
CA CYS A 262 -4.35 -1.04 7.56
C CYS A 262 -5.81 -0.76 7.16
N VAL A 263 -6.17 -0.99 5.89
CA VAL A 263 -7.55 -0.83 5.39
C VAL A 263 -8.51 -1.78 6.07
N HIS A 264 -8.10 -3.03 6.29
CA HIS A 264 -8.93 -4.00 7.00
C HIS A 264 -9.15 -3.57 8.45
N LEU A 265 -8.09 -3.20 9.15
CA LEU A 265 -8.18 -2.71 10.54
C LEU A 265 -9.07 -1.47 10.65
N ALA A 266 -9.00 -0.55 9.68
CA ALA A 266 -9.84 0.65 9.64
C ALA A 266 -11.35 0.34 9.52
N LYS A 267 -11.70 -0.80 8.93
CA LYS A 267 -13.08 -1.23 8.65
C LYS A 267 -13.68 -2.09 9.76
N LEU A 268 -12.88 -2.62 10.67
CA LEU A 268 -13.39 -3.41 11.80
C LEU A 268 -14.31 -2.51 12.62
N GLN A 269 -15.44 -3.05 13.07
CA GLN A 269 -16.40 -2.28 13.87
C GLN A 269 -15.69 -1.81 15.15
N HIS A 270 -15.65 -0.50 15.33
CA HIS A 270 -15.28 0.12 16.60
C HIS A 270 -16.54 0.22 17.46
N GLU A 271 -16.38 0.41 18.77
CA GLU A 271 -17.47 0.84 19.65
C GLU A 271 -18.10 2.17 19.16
N THR A 272 -17.37 2.91 18.31
CA THR A 272 -17.85 4.09 17.61
C THR A 272 -18.38 3.74 16.22
N ASP A 273 -19.45 4.41 15.77
CA ASP A 273 -20.02 4.30 14.40
C ASP A 273 -19.08 4.73 13.26
N PHE A 274 -17.79 4.95 13.54
CA PHE A 274 -16.83 5.56 12.64
C PHE A 274 -15.64 4.64 12.37
N PRO A 275 -15.11 4.65 11.13
CA PRO A 275 -13.91 3.90 10.81
C PRO A 275 -12.70 4.45 11.55
N LEU A 276 -11.77 3.57 11.91
CA LEU A 276 -10.51 3.94 12.55
C LEU A 276 -9.63 4.73 11.57
N PRO A 277 -9.19 5.93 11.95
CA PRO A 277 -8.30 6.71 11.10
C PRO A 277 -6.95 6.01 10.93
N VAL A 278 -6.44 6.07 9.70
CA VAL A 278 -5.10 5.63 9.32
C VAL A 278 -4.38 6.82 8.70
N VAL A 279 -3.10 6.97 8.99
CA VAL A 279 -2.23 7.96 8.33
C VAL A 279 -0.86 7.33 8.06
N THR A 280 -0.30 7.62 6.90
CA THR A 280 1.06 7.20 6.55
C THR A 280 2.04 8.36 6.72
N ILE A 281 3.14 8.12 7.41
CA ILE A 281 4.22 9.10 7.61
C ILE A 281 5.43 8.66 6.80
N VAL A 282 5.93 9.54 5.95
CA VAL A 282 7.06 9.28 5.04
C VAL A 282 8.26 10.06 5.48
N VAL A 283 9.33 9.35 5.85
CA VAL A 283 10.63 9.94 6.15
C VAL A 283 11.64 9.41 5.16
N GLU A 284 12.27 10.30 4.42
CA GLU A 284 13.25 9.95 3.40
C GLU A 284 12.58 9.03 2.34
N GLY A 285 12.96 7.75 2.20
CA GLY A 285 12.44 6.80 1.22
C GLY A 285 13.26 6.57 -0.05
N GLY A 286 13.28 5.30 -0.47
CA GLY A 286 13.74 4.86 -1.78
C GLY A 286 12.56 4.52 -2.70
N ARG A 287 12.84 3.84 -3.81
CA ARG A 287 11.80 3.45 -4.79
C ARG A 287 10.60 2.73 -4.16
N ASP A 288 10.83 1.80 -3.23
CA ASP A 288 9.75 1.06 -2.55
C ASP A 288 8.84 1.97 -1.73
N THR A 289 9.36 3.11 -1.26
CA THR A 289 8.57 4.13 -0.56
C THR A 289 7.58 4.81 -1.51
N ILE A 290 7.95 5.05 -2.78
CA ILE A 290 7.01 5.57 -3.80
C ILE A 290 5.86 4.57 -4.00
N THR A 291 6.18 3.28 -4.15
CA THR A 291 5.19 2.22 -4.31
C THR A 291 4.24 2.16 -3.11
N ASN A 292 4.75 2.29 -1.88
CA ASN A 292 3.94 2.32 -0.67
C ASN A 292 3.03 3.55 -0.59
N ILE A 293 3.53 4.75 -0.94
CA ILE A 293 2.73 5.98 -1.03
C ILE A 293 1.59 5.79 -2.04
N TYR A 294 1.90 5.20 -3.19
CA TYR A 294 0.91 4.91 -4.23
C TYR A 294 -0.20 3.98 -3.74
N TYR A 295 0.13 2.86 -3.07
CA TYR A 295 -0.88 1.96 -2.52
C TYR A 295 -1.74 2.65 -1.46
N ASP A 296 -1.13 3.41 -0.54
CA ASP A 296 -1.86 4.10 0.53
C ASP A 296 -2.83 5.15 -0.03
N LEU A 297 -2.39 5.96 -1.00
CA LEU A 297 -3.24 6.98 -1.61
C LEU A 297 -4.37 6.38 -2.47
N ARG A 298 -4.17 5.21 -3.10
CA ARG A 298 -5.25 4.47 -3.77
C ARG A 298 -6.36 4.06 -2.82
N GLU A 299 -6.00 3.69 -1.60
CA GLU A 299 -6.94 3.32 -0.54
C GLU A 299 -7.42 4.53 0.28
N ASN A 300 -7.20 5.76 -0.21
CA ASN A 300 -7.54 7.01 0.47
C ASN A 300 -6.91 7.18 1.85
N ILE A 301 -5.80 6.49 2.13
CA ILE A 301 -5.02 6.71 3.35
C ILE A 301 -4.19 7.99 3.14
N PRO A 302 -4.38 9.02 3.97
CA PRO A 302 -3.64 10.26 3.84
C PRO A 302 -2.17 10.07 4.20
N VAL A 303 -1.30 10.84 3.53
CA VAL A 303 0.15 10.73 3.65
C VAL A 303 0.74 12.04 4.17
N VAL A 304 1.61 11.98 5.17
CA VAL A 304 2.39 13.11 5.68
C VAL A 304 3.85 12.92 5.26
N ILE A 305 4.36 13.86 4.45
CA ILE A 305 5.75 13.91 4.01
C ILE A 305 6.57 14.78 4.97
N ILE A 306 7.70 14.29 5.46
CA ILE A 306 8.62 15.05 6.31
C ILE A 306 9.63 15.81 5.43
N ASP A 307 9.45 17.12 5.26
CA ASP A 307 10.35 17.98 4.47
C ASP A 307 11.75 18.06 5.10
N GLY A 308 12.78 17.99 4.28
CA GLY A 308 14.17 18.01 4.72
C GLY A 308 14.68 16.67 5.23
N SER A 309 13.91 15.59 5.08
CA SER A 309 14.35 14.23 5.41
C SER A 309 15.10 13.54 4.26
N GLY A 310 15.10 14.10 3.05
CA GLY A 310 15.88 13.62 1.91
C GLY A 310 15.12 12.75 0.92
N ARG A 311 15.79 12.44 -0.21
CA ARG A 311 15.37 11.49 -1.25
C ARG A 311 13.88 11.59 -1.62
N VAL A 312 13.08 10.53 -1.43
CA VAL A 312 11.67 10.49 -1.88
C VAL A 312 10.81 11.54 -1.19
N ALA A 313 11.01 11.81 0.09
CA ALA A 313 10.26 12.84 0.81
C ALA A 313 10.48 14.24 0.19
N ASP A 314 11.74 14.63 -0.02
CA ASP A 314 12.06 15.92 -0.64
C ASP A 314 11.64 15.98 -2.11
N PHE A 315 11.70 14.85 -2.82
CA PHE A 315 11.18 14.71 -4.18
C PHE A 315 9.68 15.00 -4.23
N PHE A 316 8.86 14.33 -3.40
CA PHE A 316 7.41 14.57 -3.36
C PHE A 316 7.10 16.00 -2.95
N LYS A 317 7.78 16.54 -1.93
CA LYS A 317 7.60 17.93 -1.52
C LYS A 317 7.84 18.90 -2.68
N ARG A 318 8.93 18.72 -3.43
CA ARG A 318 9.27 19.56 -4.60
C ARG A 318 8.21 19.45 -5.68
N TRP A 319 7.78 18.24 -6.02
CA TRP A 319 6.79 18.01 -7.07
C TRP A 319 5.38 18.43 -6.68
N LEU A 320 5.03 18.41 -5.39
CA LEU A 320 3.80 19.01 -4.88
C LEU A 320 3.79 20.53 -5.08
N LEU A 321 4.93 21.21 -4.93
CA LEU A 321 5.05 22.64 -5.25
C LEU A 321 4.92 22.87 -6.76
N TYR A 322 5.68 22.16 -7.59
CA TYR A 322 5.60 22.32 -9.05
C TYR A 322 4.21 22.04 -9.61
N THR A 323 3.50 21.04 -9.08
CA THR A 323 2.14 20.76 -9.53
C THR A 323 1.13 21.80 -9.06
N LYS A 324 1.39 22.54 -7.97
CA LYS A 324 0.56 23.69 -7.58
C LYS A 324 0.77 24.85 -8.55
N GLU A 325 2.02 25.17 -8.88
CA GLU A 325 2.36 26.16 -9.92
C GLU A 325 1.72 25.80 -11.27
N PHE A 326 1.70 24.50 -11.61
CA PHE A 326 1.07 24.02 -12.84
C PHE A 326 -0.46 24.11 -12.83
N ASP A 327 -1.10 23.85 -11.68
CA ASP A 327 -2.55 24.00 -11.51
C ASP A 327 -2.98 25.47 -11.53
N GLU A 328 -2.18 26.36 -10.93
CA GLU A 328 -2.39 27.82 -11.02
C GLU A 328 -2.22 28.32 -12.47
N ALA A 329 -1.29 27.73 -13.23
CA ALA A 329 -1.15 27.92 -14.66
C ALA A 329 -2.29 27.26 -15.49
N SER A 330 -3.23 26.58 -14.82
CA SER A 330 -4.45 25.95 -15.33
C SER A 330 -4.20 24.99 -16.48
N LYS A 331 -3.98 23.68 -16.24
CA LYS A 331 -4.40 22.55 -17.10
C LYS A 331 -3.65 21.23 -16.73
N TYR A 332 -3.97 20.60 -15.60
CA TYR A 332 -3.56 19.19 -15.39
C TYR A 332 -4.38 18.29 -16.34
N PRO A 333 -3.78 17.49 -17.23
CA PRO A 333 -4.56 16.55 -18.02
C PRO A 333 -5.12 15.44 -17.12
N GLN A 334 -6.43 15.21 -17.17
CA GLN A 334 -7.03 14.02 -16.57
C GLN A 334 -6.43 12.79 -17.24
N TYR A 335 -5.76 11.94 -16.45
CA TYR A 335 -5.17 10.72 -16.98
C TYR A 335 -6.28 9.69 -17.23
N PRO A 336 -6.39 9.10 -18.43
CA PRO A 336 -7.55 8.32 -18.85
C PRO A 336 -7.61 6.88 -18.29
N TYR A 337 -6.70 6.49 -17.39
CA TYR A 337 -6.77 5.16 -16.79
C TYR A 337 -7.70 5.18 -15.57
N GLU A 338 -8.91 4.66 -15.78
CA GLU A 338 -9.69 4.11 -14.68
C GLU A 338 -8.87 3.02 -13.98
N ILE A 339 -8.96 3.01 -12.66
CA ILE A 339 -8.12 2.30 -11.69
C ILE A 339 -8.08 0.76 -11.87
N GLY A 340 -8.86 0.20 -12.82
CA GLY A 340 -9.02 -1.24 -13.07
C GLY A 340 -8.09 -1.90 -14.10
N GLU A 341 -7.22 -1.18 -14.80
CA GLU A 341 -6.35 -1.80 -15.84
C GLU A 341 -4.90 -2.09 -15.39
N ILE A 342 -4.49 -1.65 -14.20
CA ILE A 342 -3.13 -1.94 -13.68
C ILE A 342 -3.02 -3.41 -13.24
N ASP A 343 -4.14 -4.04 -12.88
CA ASP A 343 -4.20 -5.46 -12.48
C ASP A 343 -4.17 -6.43 -13.67
N LYS A 344 -4.11 -5.93 -14.91
CA LYS A 344 -4.09 -6.75 -16.14
C LYS A 344 -2.76 -6.76 -16.89
N ILE A 345 -1.69 -6.18 -16.33
CA ILE A 345 -0.35 -6.31 -16.93
C ILE A 345 0.18 -7.73 -16.67
N THR A 346 -0.32 -8.68 -17.46
CA THR A 346 0.34 -9.95 -17.74
C THR A 346 1.44 -9.70 -18.79
N PRO A 347 2.55 -10.45 -18.73
CA PRO A 347 3.70 -10.20 -19.60
C PRO A 347 3.36 -10.41 -21.07
N VAL A 348 3.87 -9.47 -21.87
CA VAL A 348 3.74 -9.31 -23.32
C VAL A 348 3.75 -10.65 -24.07
N THR A 349 2.64 -10.97 -24.73
CA THR A 349 2.63 -11.84 -25.92
C THR A 349 2.24 -10.99 -27.11
N THR A 350 3.11 -11.03 -28.11
CA THR A 350 3.08 -10.37 -29.41
C THR A 350 1.77 -10.61 -30.16
N PHE A 351 1.17 -9.58 -30.77
CA PHE A 351 0.55 -9.66 -32.11
C PHE A 351 0.35 -8.25 -32.71
N SER A 352 0.69 -8.12 -33.99
CA SER A 352 0.67 -6.90 -34.81
C SER A 352 -0.75 -6.51 -35.27
N PRO A 353 -1.05 -5.22 -35.55
CA PRO A 353 -2.36 -4.79 -36.02
C PRO A 353 -2.46 -4.74 -37.56
N THR A 354 -3.63 -5.09 -38.09
CA THR A 354 -4.03 -4.73 -39.46
C THR A 354 -5.41 -4.04 -39.48
N SER A 355 -5.40 -2.86 -40.13
CA SER A 355 -6.41 -2.18 -40.95
C SER A 355 -7.79 -1.76 -40.41
N ASN A 356 -8.05 -0.44 -40.56
CA ASN A 356 -9.20 0.22 -41.21
C ASN A 356 -10.62 -0.19 -40.73
N ASN A 357 -11.53 0.69 -40.30
CA ASN A 357 -12.01 1.92 -40.95
C ASN A 357 -13.07 2.63 -40.04
N PRO A 358 -13.57 3.82 -40.44
CA PRO A 358 -14.11 4.85 -39.55
C PRO A 358 -15.64 4.87 -39.45
N CYS A 359 -16.18 5.48 -38.38
CA CYS A 359 -17.37 6.33 -38.52
C CYS A 359 -17.54 7.25 -37.30
N SER A 360 -17.63 8.54 -37.58
CA SER A 360 -17.98 9.64 -36.69
C SER A 360 -19.38 10.12 -37.04
N SER A 361 -20.20 10.45 -36.05
CA SER A 361 -21.29 11.39 -36.24
C SER A 361 -21.36 12.40 -35.10
N ARG A 362 -21.22 13.66 -35.52
CA ARG A 362 -21.16 14.96 -34.85
C ARG A 362 -22.28 15.26 -33.85
N ILE A 363 -21.92 16.01 -32.81
CA ILE A 363 -22.76 17.09 -32.25
C ILE A 363 -21.90 18.36 -32.23
N SER A 364 -22.41 19.43 -32.84
CA SER A 364 -21.77 20.74 -32.97
C SER A 364 -22.24 21.70 -31.87
N THR A 365 -21.32 22.38 -31.19
CA THR A 365 -21.61 23.68 -30.56
C THR A 365 -20.35 24.57 -30.50
N HIS A 366 -20.50 25.78 -31.03
CA HIS A 366 -19.72 27.01 -30.85
C HIS A 366 -18.23 27.03 -31.25
N THR A 367 -17.98 27.77 -32.34
CA THR A 367 -16.68 28.18 -32.88
C THR A 367 -15.97 29.16 -31.96
N TYR A 368 -15.19 28.64 -31.01
CA TYR A 368 -13.86 29.20 -30.74
C TYR A 368 -12.94 28.72 -31.87
N SER A 369 -12.09 29.61 -32.43
CA SER A 369 -11.26 29.25 -33.58
C SER A 369 -10.46 27.95 -33.31
N GLU A 370 -10.63 26.94 -34.17
CA GLU A 370 -9.96 25.64 -34.04
C GLU A 370 -8.43 25.81 -33.94
N LEU A 371 -7.88 26.86 -34.57
CA LEU A 371 -6.48 27.25 -34.48
C LEU A 371 -6.03 27.69 -33.07
N GLN A 372 -6.86 28.39 -32.29
CA GLN A 372 -6.52 28.74 -30.90
C GLN A 372 -6.65 27.57 -29.93
N LEU A 373 -7.59 26.64 -30.21
CA LEU A 373 -7.72 25.40 -29.44
C LEU A 373 -6.54 24.46 -29.72
N ASP A 374 -6.10 24.37 -30.97
CA ASP A 374 -4.95 23.54 -31.35
C ASP A 374 -3.63 24.16 -30.89
N ALA A 375 -3.47 25.48 -30.94
CA ALA A 375 -2.36 26.16 -30.28
C ALA A 375 -2.36 25.88 -28.77
N SER A 376 -3.52 26.01 -28.10
CA SER A 376 -3.68 25.74 -26.66
C SER A 376 -3.44 24.28 -26.28
N ARG A 377 -3.81 23.33 -27.15
CA ARG A 377 -3.57 21.88 -27.00
C ARG A 377 -2.12 21.52 -27.25
N ASN A 378 -1.47 22.12 -28.24
CA ASN A 378 -0.07 21.91 -28.53
C ASN A 378 0.84 22.54 -27.46
N THR A 379 0.51 23.74 -26.98
CA THR A 379 1.16 24.35 -25.80
C THR A 379 1.00 23.47 -24.58
N LEU A 380 -0.20 22.89 -24.39
CA LEU A 380 -0.45 21.97 -23.29
C LEU A 380 0.35 20.69 -23.37
N LYS A 381 0.36 20.09 -24.56
CA LYS A 381 1.09 18.89 -24.86
C LYS A 381 2.58 19.12 -24.62
N GLY A 382 3.13 20.24 -25.09
CA GLY A 382 4.53 20.60 -24.84
C GLY A 382 4.84 20.89 -23.36
N LEU A 383 3.92 21.52 -22.62
CA LEU A 383 4.08 21.71 -21.17
C LEU A 383 4.05 20.38 -20.41
N PHE A 384 3.18 19.46 -20.82
CA PHE A 384 3.08 18.13 -20.25
C PHE A 384 4.30 17.27 -20.61
N GLU A 385 4.76 17.29 -21.86
CA GLU A 385 5.99 16.61 -22.30
C GLU A 385 7.19 17.13 -21.52
N LYS A 386 7.31 18.45 -21.35
CA LYS A 386 8.38 19.06 -20.54
C LYS A 386 8.26 18.70 -19.05
N TYR A 387 7.04 18.64 -18.51
CA TYR A 387 6.78 18.22 -17.14
C TYR A 387 7.19 16.75 -16.95
N ASP A 388 6.75 15.86 -17.85
CA ASP A 388 7.07 14.43 -17.85
C ASP A 388 8.57 14.19 -18.00
N GLU A 389 9.23 14.85 -18.95
CA GLU A 389 10.69 14.76 -19.14
C GLU A 389 11.45 15.20 -17.89
N ARG A 390 11.05 16.33 -17.29
CA ARG A 390 11.67 16.83 -16.06
C ARG A 390 11.43 15.89 -14.90
N LEU A 391 10.21 15.38 -14.75
CA LEU A 391 9.83 14.41 -13.72
C LEU A 391 10.62 13.13 -13.85
N ARG A 392 10.70 12.60 -15.08
CA ARG A 392 11.45 11.40 -15.42
C ARG A 392 12.93 11.58 -15.12
N LYS A 393 13.52 12.73 -15.46
CA LYS A 393 14.92 13.05 -15.16
C LYS A 393 15.19 13.13 -13.65
N ASP A 394 14.36 13.85 -12.90
CA ASP A 394 14.50 13.94 -11.44
C ASP A 394 14.31 12.57 -10.77
N LEU A 395 13.38 11.76 -11.27
CA LEU A 395 13.13 10.40 -10.79
C LEU A 395 14.30 9.45 -11.11
N ASP A 396 14.89 9.55 -12.30
CA ASP A 396 16.06 8.76 -12.69
C ASP A 396 17.29 9.15 -11.85
N LEU A 397 17.45 10.44 -11.53
CA LEU A 397 18.47 10.90 -10.59
C LEU A 397 18.23 10.32 -9.18
N LEU A 398 16.99 10.35 -8.70
CA LEU A 398 16.64 9.77 -7.40
C LEU A 398 16.90 8.25 -7.33
N ILE A 399 16.60 7.52 -8.41
CA ILE A 399 16.83 6.07 -8.48
C ILE A 399 18.32 5.76 -8.63
N SER A 400 19.06 6.48 -9.46
CA SER A 400 20.50 6.26 -9.68
C SER A 400 21.35 6.55 -8.43
N HIS A 401 20.97 7.53 -7.60
CA HIS A 401 21.63 7.76 -6.29
C HIS A 401 21.48 6.55 -5.34
N ASN A 402 20.40 5.76 -5.45
CA ASN A 402 20.24 4.53 -4.69
C ASN A 402 21.20 3.41 -5.18
N ASP A 403 21.52 3.40 -6.47
CA ASP A 403 22.46 2.45 -7.09
C ASP A 403 23.92 2.81 -6.85
N GLU A 404 24.31 4.09 -6.93
CA GLU A 404 25.70 4.52 -6.72
C GLU A 404 26.17 4.40 -5.27
N SER A 405 25.29 4.69 -4.30
CA SER A 405 25.54 4.37 -2.89
C SER A 405 25.76 2.86 -2.65
N SER A 406 25.24 2.02 -3.54
CA SER A 406 25.44 0.57 -3.52
C SER A 406 26.67 0.11 -4.32
N LYS A 407 27.17 0.92 -5.26
CA LYS A 407 28.33 0.63 -6.14
C LYS A 407 29.66 1.20 -5.67
N ARG A 408 29.69 2.28 -4.88
CA ARG A 408 30.94 2.88 -4.33
C ARG A 408 31.79 1.95 -3.45
N LYS A 409 31.37 0.70 -3.20
CA LYS A 409 32.13 -0.33 -2.47
C LYS A 409 32.54 -1.56 -3.27
N LYS A 410 32.31 -1.61 -4.59
CA LYS A 410 32.79 -2.73 -5.43
C LYS A 410 33.84 -2.24 -6.43
N THR A 411 35.10 -2.18 -6.00
CA THR A 411 36.25 -2.14 -6.91
C THR A 411 36.60 -3.56 -7.32
N GLY A 412 36.15 -3.96 -8.50
CA GLY A 412 36.52 -5.20 -9.19
C GLY A 412 35.95 -5.16 -10.61
N PRO A 413 36.68 -5.65 -11.64
CA PRO A 413 36.34 -5.41 -13.02
C PRO A 413 35.06 -6.17 -13.36
N THR A 414 34.00 -5.47 -13.77
CA THR A 414 32.77 -6.09 -14.26
C THR A 414 32.64 -5.85 -15.75
N SER A 415 32.50 -6.94 -16.49
CA SER A 415 32.25 -6.97 -17.92
C SER A 415 30.90 -6.33 -18.24
N ASN A 416 30.90 -5.48 -19.27
CA ASN A 416 29.71 -4.81 -19.80
C ASN A 416 28.75 -5.84 -20.41
N ASN A 417 27.62 -6.10 -19.76
CA ASN A 417 26.53 -6.90 -20.33
C ASN A 417 25.35 -5.99 -20.73
N ASN A 418 25.12 -5.87 -22.04
CA ASN A 418 24.21 -4.90 -22.66
C ASN A 418 22.69 -5.22 -22.54
N ASN A 419 22.31 -6.33 -21.88
CA ASN A 419 20.90 -6.70 -21.68
C ASN A 419 20.20 -5.97 -20.51
N SER A 420 20.91 -5.13 -19.75
CA SER A 420 20.36 -4.42 -18.57
C SER A 420 19.59 -3.12 -18.89
N LYS A 421 19.63 -2.64 -20.14
CA LYS A 421 18.97 -1.36 -20.52
C LYS A 421 17.45 -1.48 -20.64
N GLY A 422 16.93 -2.59 -21.16
CA GLY A 422 15.48 -2.82 -21.35
C GLY A 422 14.70 -2.96 -20.05
N ALA A 423 15.21 -3.74 -19.08
CA ALA A 423 14.55 -3.94 -17.78
C ALA A 423 14.54 -2.67 -16.92
N LYS A 424 15.62 -1.87 -16.96
CA LYS A 424 15.70 -0.58 -16.26
C LYS A 424 14.69 0.45 -16.79
N SER A 425 14.52 0.50 -18.11
CA SER A 425 13.53 1.36 -18.77
C SER A 425 12.10 1.04 -18.32
N ASN A 426 11.72 -0.24 -18.29
CA ASN A 426 10.38 -0.67 -17.87
C ASN A 426 10.10 -0.39 -16.38
N HIS A 427 11.11 -0.59 -15.53
CA HIS A 427 10.99 -0.34 -14.10
C HIS A 427 10.86 1.16 -13.80
N LEU A 428 11.59 2.03 -14.51
CA LEU A 428 11.43 3.48 -14.41
C LEU A 428 10.02 3.93 -14.84
N ASP A 429 9.51 3.38 -15.94
CA ASP A 429 8.16 3.71 -16.45
C ASP A 429 7.05 3.36 -15.44
N ALA A 430 7.14 2.21 -14.79
CA ALA A 430 6.19 1.81 -13.75
C ALA A 430 6.21 2.78 -12.55
N THR A 431 7.38 3.21 -12.08
CA THR A 431 7.48 4.18 -10.98
C THR A 431 7.01 5.56 -11.38
N LEU A 432 7.30 5.99 -12.62
CA LEU A 432 6.82 7.25 -13.15
C LEU A 432 5.29 7.31 -13.12
N ARG A 433 4.61 6.25 -13.58
CA ARG A 433 3.14 6.15 -13.52
C ARG A 433 2.59 6.24 -12.09
N GLN A 434 3.25 5.58 -11.13
CA GLN A 434 2.87 5.67 -9.71
C GLN A 434 2.99 7.11 -9.19
N VAL A 435 4.13 7.77 -9.46
CA VAL A 435 4.33 9.17 -9.06
C VAL A 435 3.29 10.08 -9.69
N MET A 436 3.05 9.94 -11.00
CA MET A 436 2.06 10.74 -11.70
C MET A 436 0.67 10.57 -11.11
N TYR A 437 0.26 9.33 -10.79
CA TYR A 437 -1.00 9.08 -10.07
C TYR A 437 -1.05 9.84 -8.74
N CYS A 438 -0.02 9.74 -7.91
CA CYS A 438 0.05 10.43 -6.62
C CYS A 438 -0.03 11.96 -6.75
N LEU A 439 0.45 12.51 -7.86
CA LEU A 439 0.51 13.94 -8.14
C LEU A 439 -0.74 14.49 -8.84
N GLN A 440 -1.76 13.66 -9.12
CA GLN A 440 -3.04 14.14 -9.64
C GLN A 440 -3.76 15.03 -8.63
N PRO A 441 -4.50 16.08 -9.05
CA PRO A 441 -5.17 17.01 -8.14
C PRO A 441 -6.06 16.34 -7.09
N ALA A 442 -6.86 15.35 -7.48
CA ALA A 442 -7.74 14.61 -6.57
C ALA A 442 -6.94 13.81 -5.52
N VAL A 443 -5.86 13.16 -5.95
CA VAL A 443 -5.04 12.25 -5.12
C VAL A 443 -4.09 13.03 -4.21
N ARG A 444 -3.37 14.02 -4.76
CA ARG A 444 -2.40 14.85 -4.03
C ARG A 444 -3.03 15.65 -2.90
N SER A 445 -4.34 15.86 -2.95
CA SER A 445 -5.12 16.47 -1.87
C SER A 445 -5.14 15.64 -0.57
N GLY A 446 -4.75 14.36 -0.64
CA GLY A 446 -4.50 13.47 0.50
C GLY A 446 -3.07 13.52 1.04
N ILE A 447 -2.19 14.32 0.42
CA ILE A 447 -0.79 14.47 0.86
C ILE A 447 -0.63 15.79 1.61
N ALA A 448 -0.12 15.71 2.84
CA ALA A 448 0.33 16.84 3.63
C ALA A 448 1.87 16.85 3.70
N VAL A 449 2.44 18.03 3.93
CA VAL A 449 3.88 18.20 4.12
C VAL A 449 4.07 18.84 5.49
N PHE A 450 4.93 18.25 6.31
CA PHE A 450 5.43 18.83 7.54
C PHE A 450 6.72 19.57 7.24
N ASN A 451 6.81 20.85 7.59
CA ASN A 451 8.02 21.65 7.44
C ASN A 451 8.45 22.27 8.78
N LEU A 452 9.53 21.72 9.34
CA LEU A 452 10.10 22.19 10.60
C LEU A 452 10.60 23.64 10.55
N ASN A 453 11.09 24.11 9.40
CA ASN A 453 11.62 25.46 9.22
C ASN A 453 10.49 26.50 9.10
N SER A 454 9.30 26.07 8.69
CA SER A 454 8.08 26.90 8.68
C SER A 454 7.44 27.06 10.06
N GLY A 455 7.98 26.39 11.09
CA GLY A 455 7.42 26.42 12.45
C GLY A 455 6.28 25.42 12.68
N ASP A 456 6.06 24.49 11.74
CA ASP A 456 5.03 23.46 11.89
C ASP A 456 5.34 22.56 13.10
N ASN A 457 4.29 22.09 13.77
CA ASN A 457 4.37 20.99 14.72
C ASN A 457 3.97 19.68 14.02
N LEU A 458 4.78 18.63 14.17
CA LEU A 458 4.53 17.34 13.53
C LEU A 458 3.23 16.70 14.03
N SER A 459 2.97 16.73 15.33
CA SER A 459 1.77 16.11 15.91
C SER A 459 0.50 16.81 15.41
N GLU A 460 0.51 18.13 15.37
CA GLU A 460 -0.57 18.93 14.81
C GLU A 460 -0.76 18.68 13.31
N THR A 461 0.33 18.57 12.55
CA THR A 461 0.27 18.25 11.11
C THR A 461 -0.39 16.89 10.87
N ILE A 462 -0.04 15.89 11.68
CA ILE A 462 -0.64 14.55 11.61
C ILE A 462 -2.14 14.62 11.95
N PHE A 463 -2.52 15.22 13.08
CA PHE A 463 -3.93 15.33 13.48
C PHE A 463 -4.76 16.11 12.46
N ARG A 464 -4.25 17.23 11.95
CA ARG A 464 -4.93 18.03 10.92
C ARG A 464 -5.15 17.22 9.65
N THR A 465 -4.17 16.41 9.26
CA THR A 465 -4.24 15.54 8.08
C THR A 465 -5.30 14.45 8.25
N VAL A 466 -5.31 13.80 9.42
CA VAL A 466 -6.34 12.80 9.78
C VAL A 466 -7.74 13.42 9.77
N CYS A 467 -7.92 14.58 10.42
CA CYS A 467 -9.22 15.26 10.47
C CYS A 467 -9.73 15.65 9.08
N LYS A 468 -8.86 16.20 8.21
CA LYS A 468 -9.21 16.53 6.82
C LYS A 468 -9.62 15.29 6.01
N SER A 469 -8.89 14.19 6.16
CA SER A 469 -9.23 12.94 5.47
C SER A 469 -10.59 12.40 5.91
N ARG A 470 -10.84 12.45 7.23
CA ARG A 470 -12.11 12.02 7.82
C ARG A 470 -13.28 12.90 7.39
N GLN A 471 -13.09 14.22 7.29
CA GLN A 471 -14.10 15.12 6.75
C GLN A 471 -14.47 14.74 5.29
N LYS A 472 -13.46 14.55 4.43
CA LYS A 472 -13.67 14.12 3.04
C LYS A 472 -14.35 12.75 2.92
N TYR A 473 -14.18 11.87 3.90
CA TYR A 473 -14.87 10.59 3.94
C TYR A 473 -16.38 10.79 4.14
N PHE A 474 -16.78 11.66 5.08
CA PHE A 474 -18.20 11.95 5.32
C PHE A 474 -18.85 12.68 4.15
N GLU A 475 -18.18 13.68 3.59
CA GLU A 475 -18.66 14.40 2.41
C GLU A 475 -18.93 13.43 1.24
N ARG A 476 -18.05 12.43 1.04
CA ARG A 476 -18.26 11.39 0.02
C ARG A 476 -19.42 10.47 0.34
N LYS A 477 -19.56 10.03 1.61
CA LYS A 477 -20.68 9.17 2.02
C LYS A 477 -22.03 9.86 1.87
N GLU A 478 -22.10 11.14 2.21
CA GLU A 478 -23.28 11.97 2.02
C GLU A 478 -23.62 12.12 0.53
N SER A 479 -22.63 12.38 -0.32
CA SER A 479 -22.81 12.43 -1.78
C SER A 479 -23.32 11.09 -2.34
N GLU A 480 -22.71 9.96 -1.97
CA GLU A 480 -23.13 8.62 -2.40
C GLU A 480 -24.58 8.32 -2.01
N GLN A 481 -24.99 8.73 -0.81
CA GLN A 481 -26.34 8.56 -0.32
C GLN A 481 -27.34 9.44 -1.10
N ASN A 482 -26.99 10.68 -1.38
CA ASN A 482 -27.80 11.60 -2.18
C ASN A 482 -27.97 11.10 -3.62
N ASP A 483 -26.90 10.60 -4.24
CA ASP A 483 -26.94 10.01 -5.59
C ASP A 483 -27.84 8.77 -5.63
N ALA A 484 -27.76 7.91 -4.60
CA ALA A 484 -28.61 6.73 -4.49
C ALA A 484 -30.10 7.11 -4.35
N ILE A 485 -30.41 8.13 -3.56
CA ILE A 485 -31.76 8.69 -3.41
C ILE A 485 -32.26 9.25 -4.75
N GLU A 486 -31.42 9.98 -5.49
CA GLU A 486 -31.79 10.53 -6.79
C GLU A 486 -32.08 9.42 -7.82
N ILE A 487 -31.26 8.36 -7.84
CA ILE A 487 -31.49 7.19 -8.70
C ILE A 487 -32.84 6.53 -8.38
N LEU A 488 -33.20 6.38 -7.10
CA LEU A 488 -34.49 5.83 -6.68
C LEU A 488 -35.67 6.75 -7.08
N HIS A 489 -35.50 8.08 -6.99
CA HIS A 489 -36.48 9.04 -7.47
C HIS A 489 -36.64 9.02 -9.00
N ARG A 490 -35.56 8.82 -9.75
CA ARG A 490 -35.62 8.67 -11.22
C ARG A 490 -36.30 7.38 -11.64
N LYS A 491 -36.08 6.28 -10.91
CA LYS A 491 -36.74 4.97 -11.16
C LYS A 491 -38.21 4.93 -10.76
N SER A 492 -38.66 5.81 -9.86
CA SER A 492 -40.07 5.88 -9.42
C SER A 492 -40.93 6.86 -10.22
N LYS A 493 -40.35 7.63 -11.16
CA LYS A 493 -41.14 8.43 -12.10
C LYS A 493 -41.79 7.51 -13.15
N PRO A 494 -43.13 7.48 -13.28
CA PRO A 494 -43.78 6.70 -14.34
C PRO A 494 -43.37 7.25 -15.71
N SER A 495 -43.05 6.35 -16.64
CA SER A 495 -42.78 6.69 -18.02
C SER A 495 -44.00 7.41 -18.61
N GLN A 496 -43.91 8.72 -18.77
CA GLN A 496 -44.84 9.43 -19.64
C GLN A 496 -44.55 8.97 -21.07
N THR A 497 -45.35 8.04 -21.56
CA THR A 497 -45.44 7.73 -22.98
C THR A 497 -45.77 9.03 -23.71
N PRO A 498 -45.04 9.39 -24.78
CA PRO A 498 -45.36 10.59 -25.53
C PRO A 498 -46.74 10.39 -26.18
N HIS A 499 -47.71 11.23 -25.80
CA HIS A 499 -48.99 11.33 -26.49
C HIS A 499 -48.71 11.71 -27.94
N VAL A 500 -48.85 10.73 -28.84
CA VAL A 500 -48.94 10.97 -30.29
C VAL A 500 -50.19 11.81 -30.51
N LYS A 501 -50.02 13.12 -30.72
CA LYS A 501 -51.06 13.96 -31.33
C LYS A 501 -51.20 13.49 -32.79
N GLN A 502 -52.22 12.67 -33.06
CA GLN A 502 -52.66 12.44 -34.43
C GLN A 502 -53.25 13.74 -34.98
N HIS A 503 -52.46 14.46 -35.77
CA HIS A 503 -52.98 15.39 -36.76
C HIS A 503 -53.58 14.56 -37.90
N HIS A 504 -54.91 14.43 -37.94
CA HIS A 504 -55.60 14.13 -39.19
C HIS A 504 -56.04 15.44 -39.83
N THR A 505 -55.45 15.69 -40.99
CA THR A 505 -55.73 16.77 -41.92
C THR A 505 -57.07 16.56 -42.60
N ASP A 506 -57.97 17.54 -42.47
CA ASP A 506 -59.19 17.63 -43.28
C ASP A 506 -58.86 17.83 -44.75
N SER A 507 -59.47 16.99 -45.60
CA SER A 507 -59.51 17.18 -47.04
C SER A 507 -60.93 17.54 -47.47
N ARG A 508 -61.06 18.82 -47.83
CA ARG A 508 -62.01 19.48 -48.75
C ARG A 508 -63.19 18.65 -49.28
N GLN A 509 -64.40 19.20 -49.19
CA GLN A 509 -65.06 19.84 -50.34
C GLN A 509 -66.35 20.60 -49.96
N ASN A 510 -66.59 21.66 -50.73
CA ASN A 510 -67.74 22.59 -50.77
C ASN A 510 -69.11 21.92 -50.62
N VAL A 511 -70.10 22.67 -50.08
CA VAL A 511 -71.32 23.12 -50.82
C VAL A 511 -72.31 23.85 -49.87
N ASN A 512 -72.73 25.04 -50.31
CA ASN A 512 -73.97 25.80 -50.06
C ASN A 512 -74.45 26.22 -48.65
N ARG A 513 -74.45 27.56 -48.47
CA ARG A 513 -75.63 28.41 -48.18
C ARG A 513 -76.89 27.70 -47.64
N ARG A 514 -77.34 28.04 -46.43
CA ARG A 514 -78.52 28.90 -46.13
C ARG A 514 -78.97 28.79 -44.66
N ASP A 515 -79.46 29.93 -44.18
CA ASP A 515 -80.52 30.12 -43.17
C ASP A 515 -80.24 29.63 -41.74
N GLN A 516 -80.00 30.55 -40.80
CA GLN A 516 -81.00 31.32 -40.03
C GLN A 516 -81.89 30.46 -39.12
N ASN A 517 -82.02 30.98 -37.89
CA ASN A 517 -83.03 30.66 -36.89
C ASN A 517 -82.82 29.33 -36.16
N ALA A 518 -83.04 29.20 -34.86
CA ALA A 518 -83.46 30.13 -33.83
C ALA A 518 -83.37 29.38 -32.49
N GLN A 519 -83.24 30.18 -31.43
CA GLN A 519 -83.92 30.00 -30.14
C GLN A 519 -83.58 28.80 -29.24
N ARG A 520 -83.21 29.21 -28.02
CA ARG A 520 -83.76 28.77 -26.71
C ARG A 520 -83.58 27.28 -26.41
N SER A 521 -82.90 26.90 -25.34
CA SER A 521 -83.23 27.29 -23.96
C SER A 521 -82.07 26.98 -23.02
#